data_AF-A0A7V8GN78-F1
#
_entry.id   AF-A0A7V8GN78-F1
#
_cell.length_a   1.000
_cell.length_b   1.000
_cell.length_c   1.000
_cell.angle_alpha   90.00
_cell.angle_beta   90.00
_cell.angle_gamma   90.00
#
_symmetry.space_group_name_H-M   'P 1'
#
loop_
_entity.id
_entity.type
_entity.pdbx_description
1 polymer ?
#
loop_
_entity_poly.entity_id
_entity_poly.type
_entity_poly.pdbx_seq_one_letter_code
_entity_poly.pdbx_strand_id
1 'polypeptide(L)'
;MQHWIDQQDGRTQLIVVTDEAVYADRMTPEAAAQAVEAMGSGRSPAAVFGKGAKHVGFRAMTRVQYNEHETDIEFHHRDGKDDEVVSVYIGTPGLRERVYEHLRERLAGQFGAYQAHFSRWRAAFGSLLALTVFGLGTLLLRAAAIAVRAAGDMEYEGRRQGSKKLLAGLLDLLGPTGVSVIGGFLVVLAAVVLYSRLRDPQRLHILQATPYALPSPIVLGLKYAALGAVWLLALRVLF
;
A
#
# COMPACT_ATOMS: atom_id res chain seq x y z
N MET A 1 -15.24 -18.07 19.44
CA MET A 1 -15.16 -16.60 19.21
C MET A 1 -14.08 -16.01 20.10
N GLN A 2 -13.18 -15.20 19.53
CA GLN A 2 -12.16 -14.46 20.26
C GLN A 2 -12.23 -12.98 19.86
N HIS A 3 -11.89 -12.08 20.78
CA HIS A 3 -11.91 -10.64 20.55
C HIS A 3 -10.64 -9.98 21.05
N TRP A 4 -10.34 -8.83 20.47
CA TRP A 4 -9.20 -7.99 20.80
C TRP A 4 -9.61 -6.52 20.72
N ILE A 5 -9.06 -5.72 21.62
CA ILE A 5 -9.24 -4.28 21.64
C ILE A 5 -7.88 -3.65 21.34
N ASP A 6 -7.80 -2.94 20.22
CA ASP A 6 -6.65 -2.14 19.85
C ASP A 6 -6.89 -0.69 20.28
N GLN A 7 -5.96 -0.11 21.05
CA GLN A 7 -6.03 1.28 21.50
C GLN A 7 -4.81 2.02 21.01
N GLN A 8 -5.00 2.96 20.07
CA GLN A 8 -3.93 3.84 19.62
C GLN A 8 -4.46 5.26 19.36
N ASP A 9 -3.75 6.26 19.87
CA ASP A 9 -4.03 7.69 19.64
C ASP A 9 -5.47 8.13 19.93
N GLY A 10 -6.04 7.61 21.02
CA GLY A 10 -7.43 7.91 21.43
C GLY A 10 -8.51 7.26 20.56
N ARG A 11 -8.13 6.38 19.63
CA ARG A 11 -9.05 5.55 18.84
C ARG A 11 -9.02 4.12 19.37
N THR A 12 -10.21 3.58 19.65
CA THR A 12 -10.37 2.19 20.03
C THR A 12 -10.94 1.42 18.84
N GLN A 13 -10.31 0.31 18.48
CA GLN A 13 -10.79 -0.59 17.45
C GLN A 13 -11.04 -1.97 18.07
N LEU A 14 -12.29 -2.44 17.98
CA LEU A 14 -12.67 -3.77 18.41
C LEU A 14 -12.57 -4.72 17.23
N ILE A 15 -11.81 -5.80 17.39
CA ILE A 15 -11.61 -6.86 16.40
C ILE A 15 -12.19 -8.14 16.99
N VAL A 16 -13.09 -8.79 16.26
CA VAL A 16 -13.75 -10.03 16.68
C VAL A 16 -13.59 -11.07 15.59
N VAL A 17 -13.06 -12.22 15.96
CA VAL A 17 -12.92 -13.39 15.09
C VAL A 17 -13.90 -14.45 15.56
N THR A 18 -14.82 -14.81 14.67
CA THR A 18 -15.84 -15.84 14.87
C THR A 18 -15.43 -17.12 14.14
N ASP A 19 -16.32 -18.11 14.12
CA ASP A 19 -16.11 -19.33 13.32
C ASP A 19 -16.36 -19.10 11.81
N GLU A 20 -17.01 -17.99 11.44
CA GLU A 20 -17.44 -17.74 10.05
C GLU A 20 -16.83 -16.47 9.44
N ALA A 21 -16.40 -15.51 10.25
CA ALA A 21 -15.99 -14.19 9.79
C ALA A 21 -15.10 -13.43 10.79
N VAL A 22 -14.39 -12.43 10.26
CA VAL A 22 -13.77 -11.33 11.03
C VAL A 22 -14.65 -10.10 10.99
N TYR A 23 -14.82 -9.46 12.14
CA TYR A 23 -15.45 -8.15 12.28
C TYR A 23 -14.44 -7.17 12.88
N ALA A 24 -14.40 -5.95 12.35
CA ALA A 24 -13.57 -4.89 12.91
C ALA A 24 -14.24 -3.53 12.76
N ASP A 25 -14.33 -2.76 13.85
CA ASP A 25 -14.90 -1.42 13.80
C ASP A 25 -14.24 -0.49 14.82
N ARG A 26 -14.23 0.80 14.48
CA ARG A 26 -13.73 1.87 15.35
C ARG A 26 -14.87 2.38 16.21
N MET A 27 -14.68 2.39 17.51
CA MET A 27 -15.68 2.81 18.48
C MET A 27 -15.02 3.43 19.71
N THR A 28 -15.82 3.98 20.63
CA THR A 28 -15.28 4.45 21.91
C THR A 28 -14.93 3.26 22.82
N PRO A 29 -14.04 3.42 23.82
CA PRO A 29 -13.76 2.37 24.79
C PRO A 29 -15.02 1.79 25.45
N GLU A 30 -15.99 2.65 25.79
CA GLU A 30 -17.25 2.25 26.44
C GLU A 30 -18.12 1.43 25.49
N ALA A 31 -18.22 1.86 24.22
CA ALA A 31 -18.95 1.13 23.20
C ALA A 31 -18.31 -0.24 22.92
N ALA A 32 -16.97 -0.34 22.93
CA ALA A 32 -16.26 -1.61 22.80
C ALA A 32 -16.54 -2.55 23.98
N ALA A 33 -16.54 -2.04 25.21
CA ALA A 33 -16.87 -2.83 26.40
C ALA A 33 -18.31 -3.35 26.35
N GLN A 34 -19.27 -2.48 26.02
CA GLN A 34 -20.68 -2.86 25.85
C GLN A 34 -20.87 -3.88 24.73
N ALA A 35 -20.14 -3.73 23.62
CA ALA A 35 -20.17 -4.68 22.51
C ALA A 35 -19.67 -6.07 22.96
N VAL A 36 -18.57 -6.13 23.70
CA VAL A 36 -18.03 -7.38 24.25
C VAL A 36 -19.01 -8.03 25.22
N GLU A 37 -19.63 -7.26 26.12
CA GLU A 37 -20.64 -7.75 27.07
C GLU A 37 -21.90 -8.28 26.35
N ALA A 38 -22.37 -7.55 25.34
CA ALA A 38 -23.50 -7.95 24.52
C ALA A 38 -23.23 -9.27 23.76
N MET A 39 -22.02 -9.46 23.25
CA MET A 39 -21.63 -10.73 22.63
C MET A 39 -21.49 -11.85 23.67
N GLY A 40 -21.02 -11.54 24.88
CA GLY A 40 -20.96 -12.48 26.00
C GLY A 40 -22.34 -12.97 26.47
N SER A 41 -23.39 -12.15 26.33
CA SER A 41 -24.78 -12.52 26.59
C SER A 41 -25.48 -13.23 25.42
N GLY A 42 -24.75 -13.55 24.34
CA GLY A 42 -25.24 -14.36 23.23
C GLY A 42 -25.71 -13.57 22.00
N ARG A 43 -25.56 -12.23 21.96
CA ARG A 43 -25.83 -11.48 20.73
C ARG A 43 -24.76 -11.77 19.69
N SER A 44 -25.17 -11.99 18.45
CA SER A 44 -24.23 -12.20 17.33
C SER A 44 -23.43 -10.92 17.03
N PRO A 45 -22.15 -11.02 16.63
CA PRO A 45 -21.34 -9.85 16.25
C PRO A 45 -22.01 -8.97 15.18
N ALA A 46 -22.65 -9.55 14.16
CA ALA A 46 -23.37 -8.79 13.13
C ALA A 46 -24.50 -7.89 13.68
N ALA A 47 -25.06 -8.21 14.87
CA ALA A 47 -26.09 -7.42 15.53
C ALA A 47 -25.53 -6.37 16.50
N VAL A 48 -24.25 -6.49 16.86
CA VAL A 48 -23.54 -5.59 17.77
C VAL A 48 -22.76 -4.55 16.97
N PHE A 49 -22.13 -4.96 15.88
CA PHE A 49 -21.43 -4.08 14.95
C PHE A 49 -22.41 -3.28 14.08
N GLY A 50 -22.10 -2.00 13.87
CA GLY A 50 -22.91 -1.13 13.01
C GLY A 50 -22.69 -1.39 11.53
N LYS A 51 -23.47 -0.73 10.67
CA LYS A 51 -23.36 -0.85 9.19
C LYS A 51 -21.99 -0.42 8.63
N GLY A 52 -21.21 0.35 9.39
CA GLY A 52 -19.87 0.81 9.00
C GLY A 52 -18.74 -0.16 9.36
N ALA A 53 -19.05 -1.24 10.08
CA ALA A 53 -18.04 -2.21 10.48
C ALA A 53 -17.49 -2.97 9.29
N LYS A 54 -16.18 -3.22 9.31
CA LYS A 54 -15.54 -4.12 8.36
C LYS A 54 -15.95 -5.53 8.69
N HIS A 55 -16.44 -6.25 7.70
CA HIS A 55 -16.86 -7.65 7.82
C HIS A 55 -16.25 -8.46 6.69
N VAL A 56 -15.56 -9.54 7.04
CA VAL A 56 -14.97 -10.46 6.06
C VAL A 56 -15.37 -11.89 6.42
N GLY A 57 -16.24 -12.48 5.61
CA GLY A 57 -16.63 -13.87 5.73
C GLY A 57 -15.55 -14.83 5.22
N PHE A 58 -15.22 -15.85 6.00
CA PHE A 58 -14.18 -16.83 5.66
C PHE A 58 -14.45 -17.60 4.38
N ARG A 59 -15.73 -17.82 4.03
CA ARG A 59 -16.11 -18.51 2.80
C ARG A 59 -15.74 -17.75 1.53
N ALA A 60 -15.79 -16.42 1.57
CA ALA A 60 -15.44 -15.55 0.45
C ALA A 60 -13.97 -15.10 0.49
N MET A 61 -13.29 -15.33 1.62
CA MET A 61 -11.91 -14.96 1.82
C MET A 61 -10.99 -15.84 0.97
N THR A 62 -10.04 -15.22 0.30
CA THR A 62 -9.07 -15.90 -0.56
C THR A 62 -7.66 -15.83 0.03
N ARG A 63 -7.35 -14.75 0.75
CA ARG A 63 -6.05 -14.51 1.34
C ARG A 63 -6.14 -13.58 2.55
N VAL A 64 -5.35 -13.85 3.57
CA VAL A 64 -5.04 -12.94 4.68
C VAL A 64 -3.56 -12.68 4.65
N GLN A 65 -3.13 -11.44 4.77
CA GLN A 65 -1.70 -11.15 4.87
C GLN A 65 -1.40 -9.97 5.78
N TYR A 66 -0.19 -9.94 6.32
CA TYR A 66 0.36 -8.73 6.90
C TYR A 66 1.85 -8.62 6.63
N ASN A 67 2.32 -7.38 6.61
CA ASN A 67 3.72 -7.01 6.48
C ASN A 67 4.29 -6.65 7.84
N GLU A 68 5.43 -7.23 8.23
CA GLU A 68 6.01 -6.99 9.56
C GLU A 68 6.24 -5.50 9.87
N HIS A 69 6.48 -4.67 8.85
CA HIS A 69 6.74 -3.23 9.00
C HIS A 69 5.51 -2.33 8.88
N GLU A 70 4.36 -2.87 8.51
CA GLU A 70 3.12 -2.10 8.47
C GLU A 70 2.36 -2.29 9.79
N THR A 71 1.16 -1.73 9.91
CA THR A 71 0.35 -1.85 11.14
C THR A 71 -1.04 -2.38 10.82
N ASP A 72 -1.23 -3.02 9.68
CA ASP A 72 -2.51 -3.57 9.26
C ASP A 72 -2.41 -5.04 8.85
N ILE A 73 -3.57 -5.70 8.89
CA ILE A 73 -3.82 -6.99 8.27
C ILE A 73 -4.75 -6.76 7.08
N GLU A 74 -4.34 -7.22 5.92
CA GLU A 74 -5.14 -7.17 4.70
C GLU A 74 -5.90 -8.48 4.52
N PHE A 75 -7.20 -8.35 4.32
CA PHE A 75 -8.10 -9.45 4.01
C PHE A 75 -8.55 -9.31 2.56
N HIS A 76 -8.11 -10.23 1.72
CA HIS A 76 -8.59 -10.37 0.35
C HIS A 76 -9.79 -11.29 0.35
N HIS A 77 -10.86 -10.84 -0.27
CA HIS A 77 -12.07 -11.63 -0.46
C HIS A 77 -12.65 -11.38 -1.84
N ARG A 78 -13.44 -12.34 -2.32
CA ARG A 78 -14.09 -12.24 -3.62
C ARG A 78 -15.58 -11.98 -3.41
N ASP A 79 -16.06 -10.85 -3.92
CA ASP A 79 -17.48 -10.58 -4.03
C ASP A 79 -17.90 -10.69 -5.51
N GLY A 80 -18.54 -11.81 -5.85
CA GLY A 80 -18.87 -12.13 -7.24
C GLY A 80 -17.63 -12.30 -8.13
N LYS A 81 -17.39 -11.33 -9.03
CA LYS A 81 -16.25 -11.33 -9.96
C LYS A 81 -15.10 -10.42 -9.51
N ASP A 82 -15.32 -9.59 -8.51
CA ASP A 82 -14.37 -8.59 -8.09
C ASP A 82 -13.60 -9.08 -6.86
N ASP A 83 -12.28 -8.85 -6.87
CA ASP A 83 -11.43 -9.11 -5.72
C ASP A 83 -11.32 -7.80 -4.91
N GLU A 84 -11.78 -7.84 -3.67
CA GLU A 84 -11.77 -6.70 -2.76
C GLU A 84 -10.76 -6.89 -1.62
N VAL A 85 -10.17 -5.78 -1.16
CA VAL A 85 -9.19 -5.76 -0.07
C VAL A 85 -9.74 -4.94 1.08
N VAL A 86 -9.88 -5.59 2.23
CA VAL A 86 -10.27 -4.96 3.49
C VAL A 86 -9.06 -4.92 4.41
N SER A 87 -8.51 -3.74 4.66
CA SER A 87 -7.38 -3.57 5.59
C SER A 87 -7.87 -3.26 7.00
N VAL A 88 -7.44 -4.03 8.00
CA VAL A 88 -7.75 -3.80 9.43
C VAL A 88 -6.48 -3.28 10.10
N TYR A 89 -6.52 -2.02 10.54
CA TYR A 89 -5.43 -1.40 11.27
C TYR A 89 -5.35 -1.94 12.71
N ILE A 90 -4.14 -2.21 13.18
CA ILE A 90 -3.76 -2.76 14.48
C ILE A 90 -2.46 -2.07 14.95
N GLY A 91 -2.60 -1.07 15.79
CA GLY A 91 -1.51 -0.25 16.30
C GLY A 91 -0.71 -0.88 17.44
N THR A 92 -1.37 -1.68 18.27
CA THR A 92 -0.80 -2.28 19.48
C THR A 92 0.27 -3.31 19.11
N PRO A 93 1.53 -3.15 19.58
CA PRO A 93 2.59 -4.11 19.31
C PRO A 93 2.22 -5.54 19.74
N GLY A 94 2.46 -6.53 18.87
CA GLY A 94 2.17 -7.95 19.15
C GLY A 94 0.69 -8.34 19.05
N LEU A 95 -0.24 -7.38 18.91
CA LEU A 95 -1.66 -7.69 18.79
C LEU A 95 -1.99 -8.29 17.43
N ARG A 96 -1.39 -7.75 16.38
CA ARG A 96 -1.54 -8.22 15.01
C ARG A 96 -1.11 -9.68 14.85
N GLU A 97 0.06 -10.02 15.39
CA GLU A 97 0.62 -11.38 15.36
C GLU A 97 -0.33 -12.35 16.08
N ARG A 98 -0.91 -11.95 17.22
CA ARG A 98 -1.91 -12.76 17.94
C ARG A 98 -3.20 -12.96 17.14
N VAL A 99 -3.70 -11.91 16.48
CA VAL A 99 -4.88 -12.01 15.61
C VAL A 99 -4.58 -12.94 14.42
N TYR A 100 -3.42 -12.78 13.79
CA TYR A 100 -3.00 -13.62 12.67
C TYR A 100 -2.83 -15.08 13.06
N GLU A 101 -2.16 -15.36 14.18
CA GLU A 101 -1.99 -16.73 14.68
C GLU A 101 -3.33 -17.39 14.98
N HIS A 102 -4.28 -16.65 15.57
CA HIS A 102 -5.63 -17.17 15.76
C HIS A 102 -6.31 -17.49 14.43
N LEU A 103 -6.18 -16.61 13.42
CA LEU A 103 -6.72 -16.87 12.09
C LEU A 103 -6.05 -18.07 11.43
N ARG A 104 -4.74 -18.25 11.60
CA ARG A 104 -3.99 -19.40 11.09
C ARG A 104 -4.52 -20.70 11.65
N GLU A 105 -4.71 -20.77 12.97
CA GLU A 105 -5.28 -21.95 13.64
C GLU A 105 -6.70 -22.24 13.15
N ARG A 106 -7.54 -21.20 13.04
CA ARG A 106 -8.92 -21.33 12.58
C ARG A 106 -9.06 -21.76 11.14
N LEU A 107 -8.13 -21.36 10.28
CA LEU A 107 -8.17 -21.60 8.84
C LEU A 107 -7.28 -22.76 8.39
N ALA A 108 -6.59 -23.45 9.32
CA ALA A 108 -5.57 -24.45 9.01
C ALA A 108 -6.04 -25.58 8.07
N GLY A 109 -7.34 -25.91 8.06
CA GLY A 109 -7.91 -26.93 7.18
C GLY A 109 -8.23 -26.46 5.75
N GLN A 110 -8.23 -25.15 5.50
CA GLN A 110 -8.63 -24.53 4.23
C GLN A 110 -7.52 -23.66 3.62
N PHE A 111 -6.61 -23.14 4.44
CA PHE A 111 -5.58 -22.18 4.04
C PHE A 111 -4.20 -22.75 4.38
N GLY A 112 -3.28 -22.63 3.43
CA GLY A 112 -1.85 -22.82 3.69
C GLY A 112 -1.25 -21.56 4.31
N ALA A 113 -0.36 -21.75 5.29
CA ALA A 113 0.45 -20.67 5.86
C ALA A 113 1.79 -20.57 5.12
N TYR A 114 2.12 -19.36 4.67
CA TYR A 114 3.33 -19.06 3.91
C TYR A 114 4.03 -17.84 4.49
N GLN A 115 5.36 -17.85 4.42
CA GLN A 115 6.18 -16.69 4.72
C GLN A 115 6.95 -16.30 3.45
N ALA A 116 6.60 -15.15 2.89
CA ALA A 116 7.28 -14.62 1.72
C ALA A 116 8.35 -13.62 2.17
N HIS A 117 9.60 -14.03 1.99
CA HIS A 117 10.75 -13.14 2.14
C HIS A 117 10.94 -12.39 0.84
N PHE A 118 10.76 -11.06 0.86
CA PHE A 118 11.10 -10.28 -0.32
C PHE A 118 12.62 -10.34 -0.50
N SER A 119 13.07 -10.79 -1.67
CA SER A 119 14.48 -10.59 -2.02
C SER A 119 14.78 -9.09 -2.00
N ARG A 120 16.00 -8.72 -1.61
CA ARG A 120 16.44 -7.31 -1.59
C ARG A 120 16.14 -6.61 -2.91
N TRP A 121 16.32 -7.31 -4.04
CA TRP A 121 15.98 -6.84 -5.37
C TRP A 121 14.48 -6.60 -5.54
N ARG A 122 13.62 -7.55 -5.15
CA ARG A 122 12.17 -7.34 -5.24
C ARG A 122 11.70 -6.15 -4.39
N ALA A 123 12.24 -5.97 -3.19
CA ALA A 123 11.90 -4.84 -2.32
C ALA A 123 12.35 -3.49 -2.92
N ALA A 124 13.53 -3.47 -3.56
CA ALA A 124 14.13 -2.28 -4.16
C ALA A 124 13.40 -1.78 -5.41
N PHE A 125 12.74 -2.65 -6.17
CA PHE A 125 12.16 -2.30 -7.47
C PHE A 125 11.20 -1.10 -7.41
N GLY A 126 10.30 -1.06 -6.41
CA GLY A 126 9.34 0.06 -6.26
C GLY A 126 10.03 1.40 -6.06
N SER A 127 11.06 1.43 -5.21
CA SER A 127 11.84 2.66 -4.96
C SER A 127 12.73 3.05 -6.14
N LEU A 128 13.29 2.08 -6.87
CA LEU A 128 14.04 2.34 -8.10
C LEU A 128 13.16 2.90 -9.22
N LEU A 129 11.93 2.41 -9.34
CA LEU A 129 10.94 2.97 -10.26
C LEU A 129 10.60 4.41 -9.87
N ALA A 130 10.35 4.68 -8.58
CA ALA A 130 10.11 6.03 -8.09
C ALA A 130 11.30 6.97 -8.36
N LEU A 131 12.53 6.53 -8.10
CA LEU A 131 13.76 7.27 -8.43
C LEU A 131 13.85 7.57 -9.92
N THR A 132 13.47 6.62 -10.78
CA THR A 132 13.46 6.80 -12.23
C THR A 132 12.44 7.84 -12.64
N VAL A 133 11.21 7.74 -12.12
CA VAL A 133 10.12 8.68 -12.43
C VAL A 133 10.46 10.08 -11.93
N PHE A 134 10.93 10.23 -10.69
CA PHE A 134 11.29 11.54 -10.15
C PHE A 134 12.57 12.10 -10.78
N GLY A 135 13.59 11.28 -11.00
CA GLY A 135 14.83 11.70 -11.64
C GLY A 135 14.61 12.20 -13.06
N LEU A 136 14.05 11.34 -13.92
CA LEU A 136 13.77 11.70 -15.32
C LEU A 136 12.68 12.77 -15.43
N GLY A 137 11.62 12.66 -14.62
CA GLY A 137 10.56 13.66 -14.57
C GLY A 137 11.08 15.04 -14.20
N THR A 138 11.98 15.13 -13.22
CA THR A 138 12.62 16.41 -12.84
C THR A 138 13.47 16.98 -13.97
N LEU A 139 14.26 16.13 -14.65
CA LEU A 139 15.08 16.58 -15.78
C LEU A 139 14.22 17.12 -16.93
N LEU A 140 13.14 16.41 -17.28
CA LEU A 140 12.20 16.83 -18.32
C LEU A 140 11.47 18.13 -17.94
N LEU A 141 10.96 18.23 -16.71
CA LEU A 141 10.27 19.42 -16.24
C LEU A 141 11.22 20.62 -16.13
N ARG A 142 12.48 20.40 -15.74
CA ARG A 142 13.51 21.45 -15.71
C ARG A 142 13.80 21.95 -17.13
N ALA A 143 14.00 21.05 -18.09
CA ALA A 143 14.19 21.41 -19.49
C ALA A 143 12.98 22.18 -20.05
N ALA A 144 11.76 21.73 -19.73
CA ALA A 144 10.54 22.42 -20.09
C ALA A 144 10.45 23.82 -19.45
N ALA A 145 10.80 23.98 -18.17
CA ALA A 145 10.82 25.28 -17.51
C ALA A 145 11.83 26.25 -18.14
N ILE A 146 12.98 25.75 -18.60
CA ILE A 146 13.97 26.55 -19.35
C ILE A 146 13.37 27.00 -20.68
N ALA A 147 12.73 26.09 -21.42
CA ALA A 147 12.09 26.39 -22.70
C ALA A 147 10.93 27.39 -22.55
N VAL A 148 10.06 27.22 -21.55
CA VAL A 148 8.96 28.14 -21.23
C VAL A 148 9.48 29.55 -20.97
N ARG A 149 10.55 29.69 -20.18
CA ARG A 149 11.16 31.00 -19.90
C ARG A 149 11.83 31.62 -21.12
N ALA A 150 12.40 30.80 -22.00
CA ALA A 150 13.03 31.28 -23.23
C ALA A 150 12.00 31.71 -24.30
N ALA A 151 10.80 31.12 -24.31
CA ALA A 151 9.79 31.36 -25.33
C ALA A 151 9.03 32.69 -25.16
N GLY A 152 8.96 33.26 -23.95
CA GLY A 152 8.27 34.54 -23.69
C GLY A 152 6.75 34.42 -23.79
N ASP A 153 6.21 34.39 -25.02
CA ASP A 153 4.78 34.18 -25.30
C ASP A 153 4.58 32.83 -25.99
N MET A 154 3.91 31.89 -25.31
CA MET A 154 3.53 30.60 -25.89
C MET A 154 2.08 30.63 -26.36
N GLU A 155 1.85 30.44 -27.66
CA GLU A 155 0.52 30.16 -28.19
C GLU A 155 0.11 28.73 -27.83
N TYR A 156 -1.01 28.61 -27.12
CA TYR A 156 -1.55 27.30 -26.70
C TYR A 156 -2.67 26.88 -27.63
N GLU A 157 -2.43 25.86 -28.47
CA GLU A 157 -3.47 25.29 -29.34
C GLU A 157 -3.88 23.85 -28.95
N GLY A 158 -5.14 23.52 -29.29
CA GLY A 158 -5.70 22.16 -29.29
C GLY A 158 -6.56 21.76 -28.09
N ARG A 159 -7.11 20.54 -28.15
CA ARG A 159 -8.11 19.97 -27.20
C ARG A 159 -7.70 19.94 -25.72
N ARG A 160 -6.42 20.13 -25.39
CA ARG A 160 -5.87 20.11 -24.02
C ARG A 160 -5.23 21.45 -23.62
N GLN A 161 -5.69 22.55 -24.20
CA GLN A 161 -5.16 23.89 -23.94
C GLN A 161 -5.10 24.23 -22.45
N GLY A 162 -6.15 23.88 -21.69
CA GLY A 162 -6.23 24.14 -20.25
C GLY A 162 -5.11 23.47 -19.44
N SER A 163 -4.86 22.17 -19.65
CA SER A 163 -3.78 21.47 -18.92
C SER A 163 -2.39 21.95 -19.34
N LYS A 164 -2.20 22.28 -20.63
CA LYS A 164 -0.93 22.86 -21.12
C LYS A 164 -0.66 24.23 -20.49
N LYS A 165 -1.68 25.09 -20.41
CA LYS A 165 -1.59 26.42 -19.80
C LYS A 165 -1.32 26.34 -18.30
N LEU A 166 -2.00 25.43 -17.58
CA LEU A 166 -1.73 25.19 -16.16
C LEU A 166 -0.30 24.69 -15.91
N LEU A 167 0.16 23.71 -16.70
CA LEU A 167 1.50 23.18 -16.57
C LEU A 167 2.56 24.24 -16.90
N ALA A 168 2.39 24.99 -17.99
CA ALA A 168 3.29 26.07 -18.37
C ALA A 168 3.32 27.18 -17.31
N GLY A 169 2.16 27.58 -16.77
CA GLY A 169 2.08 28.56 -15.68
C GLY A 169 2.77 28.08 -14.40
N LEU A 170 2.62 26.80 -14.03
CA LEU A 170 3.35 26.21 -12.90
C LEU A 170 4.87 26.19 -13.15
N LEU A 171 5.30 25.83 -14.36
CA LEU A 171 6.72 25.78 -14.74
C LEU A 171 7.36 27.17 -14.79
N ASP A 172 6.63 28.19 -15.24
CA ASP A 172 7.12 29.56 -15.25
C ASP A 172 7.26 30.10 -13.81
N LEU A 173 6.24 29.88 -12.98
CA LEU A 173 6.20 30.25 -11.57
C LEU A 173 7.34 29.60 -10.77
N LEU A 174 7.51 28.28 -10.89
CA LEU A 174 8.57 27.53 -10.19
C LEU A 174 9.95 27.84 -10.78
N GLY A 175 10.00 28.04 -12.10
CA GLY A 175 11.23 28.14 -12.86
C GLY A 175 12.08 26.86 -12.82
N PRO A 176 13.22 26.86 -13.54
CA PRO A 176 14.14 25.73 -13.55
C PRO A 176 14.69 25.38 -12.17
N THR A 177 14.95 26.40 -11.33
CA THR A 177 15.49 26.22 -9.97
C THR A 177 14.46 25.60 -9.03
N GLY A 178 13.22 26.11 -9.00
CA GLY A 178 12.17 25.55 -8.14
C GLY A 178 11.84 24.10 -8.48
N VAL A 179 11.75 23.78 -9.78
CA VAL A 179 11.59 22.39 -10.25
C VAL A 179 12.75 21.51 -9.79
N SER A 180 13.98 22.00 -9.87
CA SER A 180 15.17 21.24 -9.44
C SER A 180 15.19 20.99 -7.94
N VAL A 181 14.76 21.96 -7.12
CA VAL A 181 14.70 21.82 -5.66
C VAL A 181 13.64 20.80 -5.24
N ILE A 182 12.41 20.94 -5.74
CA ILE A 182 11.31 20.01 -5.42
C ILE A 182 11.63 18.61 -5.94
N GLY A 183 12.08 18.51 -7.19
CA GLY A 183 12.44 17.26 -7.82
C GLY A 183 13.62 16.57 -7.13
N GLY A 184 14.67 17.33 -6.79
CA GLY A 184 15.80 16.84 -6.03
C GLY A 184 15.41 16.32 -4.65
N PHE A 185 14.51 17.01 -3.95
CA PHE A 185 13.97 16.54 -2.67
C PHE A 185 13.22 15.20 -2.83
N LEU A 186 12.38 15.04 -3.85
CA LEU A 186 11.67 13.79 -4.12
C LEU A 186 12.63 12.65 -4.48
N VAL A 187 13.70 12.92 -5.24
CA VAL A 187 14.75 11.95 -5.55
C VAL A 187 15.47 11.50 -4.27
N VAL A 188 15.86 12.42 -3.38
CA VAL A 188 16.48 12.10 -2.10
C VAL A 188 15.53 11.26 -1.23
N LEU A 189 14.26 11.64 -1.14
CA LEU A 189 13.26 10.88 -0.39
C LEU A 189 13.13 9.44 -0.92
N ALA A 190 13.05 9.26 -2.24
CA ALA A 190 12.99 7.95 -2.86
C ALA A 190 14.28 7.12 -2.64
N ALA A 191 15.45 7.77 -2.60
CA ALA A 191 16.72 7.12 -2.26
C ALA A 191 16.78 6.66 -0.79
N VAL A 192 16.26 7.46 0.14
CA VAL A 192 16.14 7.08 1.56
C VAL A 192 15.21 5.87 1.71
N VAL A 193 14.06 5.85 1.03
CA VAL A 193 13.14 4.70 1.04
C VAL A 193 13.78 3.48 0.37
N LEU A 194 14.56 3.65 -0.69
CA LEU A 194 15.31 2.55 -1.30
C LEU A 194 16.31 1.96 -0.29
N TYR A 195 17.07 2.81 0.40
CA TYR A 195 18.04 2.39 1.39
C TYR A 195 17.39 1.63 2.55
N SER A 196 16.28 2.12 3.09
CA SER A 196 15.56 1.44 4.16
C SER A 196 15.06 0.05 3.72
N ARG A 197 14.47 -0.06 2.53
CA ARG A 197 14.00 -1.34 1.97
C ARG A 197 15.11 -2.34 1.66
N LEU A 198 16.31 -1.88 1.33
CA LEU A 198 17.48 -2.74 1.10
C LEU A 198 18.07 -3.25 2.42
N ARG A 199 18.06 -2.41 3.46
CA ARG A 199 18.59 -2.74 4.79
C ARG A 199 17.70 -3.74 5.51
N ASP A 200 16.39 -3.53 5.46
CA ASP A 200 15.40 -4.37 6.14
C ASP A 200 14.31 -4.82 5.14
N PRO A 201 14.55 -5.94 4.41
CA PRO A 201 13.61 -6.40 3.40
C PRO A 201 12.33 -6.91 4.06
N GLN A 202 11.20 -6.43 3.55
CA GLN A 202 9.88 -6.75 4.08
C GLN A 202 9.62 -8.25 4.12
N ARG A 203 9.07 -8.70 5.25
CA ARG A 203 8.57 -10.07 5.44
C ARG A 203 7.05 -10.03 5.44
N LEU A 204 6.45 -10.81 4.55
CA LEU A 204 5.01 -11.00 4.51
C LEU A 204 4.65 -12.35 5.09
N HIS A 205 3.69 -12.33 6.00
CA HIS A 205 3.00 -13.52 6.49
C HIS A 205 1.69 -13.62 5.72
N ILE A 206 1.43 -14.78 5.11
CA ILE A 206 0.31 -14.98 4.19
C ILE A 206 -0.41 -16.27 4.56
N LEU A 207 -1.72 -16.18 4.76
CA LEU A 207 -2.64 -17.32 4.74
C LEU A 207 -3.38 -17.27 3.41
N GLN A 208 -3.37 -18.35 2.62
CA GLN A 208 -4.16 -18.40 1.39
C GLN A 208 -4.62 -19.81 1.04
N ALA A 209 -5.79 -19.91 0.41
CA ALA A 209 -6.40 -21.20 0.05
C ALA A 209 -5.65 -21.92 -1.09
N THR A 210 -5.09 -21.16 -2.03
CA THR A 210 -4.29 -21.71 -3.14
C THR A 210 -2.80 -21.77 -2.79
N PRO A 211 -2.01 -22.68 -3.39
CA PRO A 211 -0.56 -22.68 -3.21
C PRO A 211 0.08 -21.34 -3.55
N TYR A 212 1.01 -20.89 -2.70
CA TYR A 212 1.72 -19.62 -2.93
C TYR A 212 2.76 -19.76 -4.04
N ALA A 213 2.43 -19.20 -5.20
CA ALA A 213 3.38 -19.07 -6.30
C ALA A 213 4.33 -17.91 -6.02
N LEU A 214 5.61 -18.23 -5.82
CA LEU A 214 6.64 -17.21 -5.78
C LEU A 214 6.67 -16.44 -7.11
N PRO A 215 6.86 -15.11 -7.07
CA PRO A 215 7.03 -14.31 -8.26
C PRO A 215 8.19 -14.85 -9.10
N SER A 216 7.95 -15.10 -10.39
CA SER A 216 8.98 -15.64 -11.28
C SER A 216 10.19 -14.71 -11.34
N PRO A 217 11.42 -15.22 -11.13
CA PRO A 217 12.65 -14.42 -11.23
C PRO A 217 12.83 -13.83 -12.64
N ILE A 218 12.28 -14.50 -13.66
CA ILE A 218 12.29 -14.02 -15.06
C ILE A 218 11.48 -12.73 -15.18
N VAL A 219 10.29 -12.68 -14.58
CA VAL A 219 9.43 -11.48 -14.61
C VAL A 219 10.12 -10.32 -13.88
N LEU A 220 10.79 -10.60 -12.76
CA LEU A 220 11.58 -9.58 -12.07
C LEU A 220 12.73 -9.09 -12.95
N GLY A 221 13.49 -9.99 -13.57
CA GLY A 221 14.58 -9.66 -14.49
C GLY A 221 14.11 -8.79 -15.67
N LEU A 222 12.96 -9.12 -16.27
CA LEU A 222 12.35 -8.33 -17.35
C LEU A 222 11.98 -6.91 -16.90
N LYS A 223 11.43 -6.74 -15.69
CA LYS A 223 11.12 -5.42 -15.14
C LYS A 223 12.38 -4.56 -14.97
N TYR A 224 13.48 -5.17 -14.49
CA TYR A 224 14.76 -4.48 -14.35
C TYR A 224 15.40 -4.14 -15.70
N ALA A 225 15.33 -5.06 -16.67
CA ALA A 225 15.81 -4.81 -18.03
C ALA A 225 15.05 -3.65 -18.69
N ALA A 226 13.72 -3.60 -18.53
CA ALA A 226 12.91 -2.49 -19.01
C ALA A 226 13.29 -1.17 -18.34
N LEU A 227 13.50 -1.16 -17.02
CA LEU A 227 13.95 0.03 -16.29
C LEU A 227 15.33 0.51 -16.77
N GLY A 228 16.27 -0.42 -16.98
CA GLY A 228 17.58 -0.12 -17.54
C GLY A 228 17.51 0.45 -18.96
N ALA A 229 16.65 -0.11 -19.82
CA ALA A 229 16.43 0.41 -21.17
C ALA A 229 15.89 1.84 -21.16
N VAL A 230 14.98 2.18 -20.24
CA VAL A 230 14.48 3.56 -20.06
C VAL A 230 15.62 4.51 -19.73
N TRP A 231 16.52 4.14 -18.81
CA TRP A 231 17.68 4.97 -18.49
C TRP A 231 18.67 5.09 -19.65
N LEU A 232 18.94 4.01 -20.39
CA LEU A 232 19.80 4.06 -21.57
C LEU A 232 19.24 4.99 -22.65
N LEU A 233 17.93 4.95 -22.89
CA LEU A 233 17.26 5.86 -23.83
C LEU A 233 17.31 7.31 -23.33
N ALA A 234 17.04 7.53 -22.05
CA ALA A 234 17.08 8.87 -21.45
C ALA A 234 18.49 9.49 -21.54
N LEU A 235 19.53 8.71 -21.26
CA LEU A 235 20.92 9.17 -21.36
C LEU A 235 21.28 9.56 -22.80
N ARG A 236 20.83 8.81 -23.81
CA ARG A 236 21.02 9.16 -25.23
C ARG A 236 20.30 10.44 -25.68
N VAL A 237 19.25 10.85 -24.99
CA VAL A 237 18.53 12.10 -25.29
C VAL A 237 19.23 13.29 -24.63
N LEU A 238 19.94 13.05 -23.52
CA LEU A 238 20.60 14.09 -22.73
C LEU A 238 22.06 14.35 -23.13
N PHE A 239 22.74 13.36 -23.73
CA PHE A 239 24.15 13.39 -24.18
C PHE A 239 24.25 13.04 -25.65
#